data_AF-A0A949MBU1-F1
#
_entry.id   AF-A0A949MBU1-F1
#
_cell.length_a   1.000
_cell.length_b   1.000
_cell.length_c   1.000
_cell.angle_alpha   90.00
_cell.angle_beta   90.00
_cell.angle_gamma   90.00
#
_symmetry.space_group_name_H-M   'P 1'
#
loop_
_entity.id
_entity.type
_entity.pdbx_description
1 polymer ?
#
loop_
_entity_poly.entity_id
_entity_poly.type
_entity_poly.pdbx_seq_one_letter_code
_entity_poly.pdbx_strand_id
1 'polypeptide(L)'
;MQTQPATQPALSAHRAATRNPAGRFEKIHLEPDPEAAPDQSPLPRTRFFRDHGATAIAFNNSPDVGFNASLNPYRGCEHGCIYCYARPTHEYLGFSGGLDFESKIMVKENAPELLRRELASPGWKPQVIVMSGVTDCYQPVERRLKLTRRCLEVLAQFRNPVAMITKNFLVTRDVDLL
;
A
#
# COMPACT_ATOMS: atom_id res chain seq x y z
N MET A 1 -6.55 -34.67 -35.23
CA MET A 1 -6.03 -34.11 -33.98
C MET A 1 -6.09 -32.60 -34.07
N GLN A 2 -7.11 -31.98 -33.47
CA GLN A 2 -7.22 -30.53 -33.41
C GLN A 2 -6.44 -30.05 -32.18
N THR A 3 -5.34 -29.36 -32.40
CA THR A 3 -4.58 -28.65 -31.37
C THR A 3 -5.43 -27.49 -30.85
N GLN A 4 -5.88 -27.59 -29.60
CA GLN A 4 -6.50 -26.46 -28.91
C GLN A 4 -5.45 -25.34 -28.76
N PRO A 5 -5.82 -24.07 -28.99
CA PRO A 5 -4.90 -22.96 -28.75
C PRO A 5 -4.65 -22.84 -27.25
N ALA A 6 -3.39 -22.63 -26.88
CA ALA A 6 -2.98 -22.41 -25.50
C ALA A 6 -3.77 -21.24 -24.90
N THR A 7 -4.62 -21.53 -23.92
CA THR A 7 -5.37 -20.54 -23.16
C THR A 7 -4.38 -19.62 -22.47
N GLN A 8 -4.35 -18.34 -22.86
CA GLN A 8 -3.56 -17.33 -22.15
C GLN A 8 -3.90 -17.40 -20.65
N PRO A 9 -2.91 -17.41 -19.74
CA PRO A 9 -3.21 -17.35 -18.31
C PRO A 9 -3.99 -16.05 -18.08
N ALA A 10 -5.21 -16.20 -17.56
CA ALA A 10 -6.11 -15.08 -17.32
C ALA A 10 -5.37 -14.06 -16.44
N LEU A 11 -5.01 -12.91 -17.02
CA LEU A 11 -4.65 -11.72 -16.26
C LEU A 11 -5.77 -11.53 -15.24
N SER A 12 -5.49 -11.72 -13.95
CA SER A 12 -6.52 -11.51 -12.94
C SER A 12 -6.99 -10.07 -13.11
N ALA A 13 -8.30 -9.86 -13.26
CA ALA A 13 -8.92 -8.60 -13.67
C ALA A 13 -8.62 -7.36 -12.78
N HIS A 14 -7.74 -7.51 -11.77
CA HIS A 14 -7.43 -6.53 -10.74
C HIS A 14 -5.93 -6.33 -10.51
N ARG A 15 -5.05 -6.98 -11.30
CA ARG A 15 -3.59 -6.89 -11.18
C ARG A 15 -3.00 -6.28 -12.44
N ALA A 16 -2.12 -5.28 -12.30
CA ALA A 16 -1.55 -4.62 -13.47
C ALA A 16 -0.07 -4.99 -13.70
N ALA A 17 0.65 -5.46 -12.67
CA ALA A 17 2.01 -5.94 -12.88
C ALA A 17 1.99 -7.30 -13.59
N THR A 18 2.64 -7.37 -14.75
CA THR A 18 2.79 -8.63 -15.53
C THR A 18 4.09 -9.36 -15.21
N ARG A 19 5.00 -8.73 -14.47
CA ARG A 19 6.32 -9.25 -14.10
C ARG A 19 6.61 -8.98 -12.62
N ASN A 20 7.48 -9.78 -12.04
CA ASN A 20 7.98 -9.64 -10.68
C ASN A 20 9.52 -9.55 -10.68
N PRO A 21 10.10 -8.42 -11.12
CA PRO A 21 11.55 -8.28 -11.20
C PRO A 21 12.20 -8.37 -9.81
N ALA A 22 13.46 -8.74 -9.74
CA ALA A 22 14.22 -8.71 -8.50
C ALA A 22 14.27 -7.30 -7.90
N GLY A 23 14.26 -7.21 -6.57
CA GLY A 23 14.41 -5.94 -5.88
C GLY A 23 15.82 -5.37 -6.06
N ARG A 24 15.96 -4.04 -6.18
CA ARG A 24 17.26 -3.36 -6.37
C ARG A 24 18.31 -3.68 -5.29
N PHE A 25 17.86 -4.04 -4.08
CA PHE A 25 18.72 -4.29 -2.93
C PHE A 25 18.99 -5.78 -2.68
N GLU A 26 18.46 -6.66 -3.51
CA GLU A 26 18.71 -8.11 -3.41
C GLU A 26 20.12 -8.44 -3.91
N LYS A 27 20.83 -9.29 -3.16
CA LYS A 27 22.20 -9.74 -3.52
C LYS A 27 22.20 -10.88 -4.53
N ILE A 28 21.11 -11.65 -4.55
CA ILE A 28 20.98 -12.86 -5.35
C ILE A 28 19.58 -12.82 -5.95
N HIS A 29 19.49 -12.96 -7.28
CA HIS A 29 18.22 -13.07 -7.98
C HIS A 29 18.21 -14.27 -8.92
N LEU A 30 17.01 -14.74 -9.23
CA LEU A 30 16.76 -15.82 -10.16
C LEU A 30 16.36 -15.22 -11.51
N GLU A 31 17.10 -15.56 -12.56
CA GLU A 31 16.71 -15.25 -13.94
C GLU A 31 16.15 -16.53 -14.60
N PRO A 32 14.90 -16.52 -15.07
CA PRO A 32 14.36 -17.64 -15.84
C PRO A 32 15.13 -17.82 -17.14
N ASP A 33 15.43 -19.07 -17.47
CA ASP A 33 15.97 -19.42 -18.78
C ASP A 33 14.96 -19.05 -19.89
N PRO A 34 15.34 -18.28 -20.92
CA PRO A 34 14.43 -17.90 -22.01
C PRO A 34 13.87 -19.09 -22.80
N GLU A 35 14.52 -20.27 -22.75
CA GLU A 35 14.05 -21.49 -23.41
C GLU A 35 13.14 -22.34 -22.50
N ALA A 36 13.03 -22.00 -21.22
CA ALA A 36 12.14 -22.71 -20.30
C ALA A 36 10.67 -22.49 -20.69
N ALA A 37 9.86 -23.53 -20.48
CA ALA A 37 8.41 -23.42 -20.64
C ALA A 37 7.86 -22.29 -19.74
N PRO A 38 6.86 -21.52 -20.20
CA PRO A 38 6.26 -20.46 -19.39
C PRO A 38 5.74 -21.00 -18.06
N ASP A 39 5.93 -20.24 -16.99
CA ASP A 39 5.38 -20.57 -15.68
C ASP A 39 3.85 -20.58 -15.75
N GLN A 40 3.25 -21.75 -15.47
CA GLN A 40 1.80 -21.97 -15.45
C GLN A 40 1.22 -21.85 -14.03
N SER A 41 2.03 -21.44 -13.06
CA SER A 41 1.58 -21.23 -11.69
C SER A 41 0.45 -20.19 -11.63
N PRO A 42 -0.55 -20.40 -10.76
CA PRO A 42 -1.63 -19.44 -10.60
C PRO A 42 -1.09 -18.11 -10.07
N LEU A 43 -1.74 -17.01 -10.44
CA LEU A 43 -1.40 -15.69 -9.92
C LEU A 43 -1.46 -15.68 -8.37
N PRO A 44 -0.52 -14.98 -7.71
CA PRO A 44 -0.45 -14.98 -6.26
C PRO A 44 -1.71 -14.35 -5.66
N ARG A 45 -2.24 -14.98 -4.60
CA ARG A 45 -3.27 -14.37 -3.75
C ARG A 45 -2.65 -13.28 -2.90
N THR A 46 -3.43 -12.23 -2.60
CA THR A 46 -2.97 -11.17 -1.69
C THR A 46 -2.76 -11.73 -0.29
N ARG A 47 -1.57 -11.50 0.26
CA ARG A 47 -1.15 -11.86 1.61
C ARG A 47 -0.91 -10.58 2.41
N PHE A 48 -1.31 -10.62 3.67
CA PHE A 48 -1.16 -9.53 4.61
C PHE A 48 -0.07 -9.87 5.62
N PHE A 49 0.83 -8.94 5.85
CA PHE A 49 1.95 -9.08 6.79
C PHE A 49 1.86 -7.95 7.81
N ARG A 50 2.31 -8.21 9.03
CA ARG A 50 2.31 -7.17 10.07
C ARG A 50 3.44 -6.17 9.82
N ASP A 51 3.11 -4.89 9.81
CA ASP A 51 4.09 -3.80 9.82
C ASP A 51 4.47 -3.46 11.27
N HIS A 52 5.70 -3.80 11.66
CA HIS A 52 6.24 -3.58 13.00
C HIS A 52 6.78 -2.16 13.26
N GLY A 53 6.66 -1.24 12.29
CA GLY A 53 7.14 0.14 12.45
C GLY A 53 6.52 0.83 13.67
N ALA A 54 7.36 1.50 14.46
CA ALA A 54 7.02 2.06 15.77
C ALA A 54 6.33 3.43 15.72
N THR A 55 6.21 4.03 14.53
CA THR A 55 5.55 5.32 14.31
C THR A 55 4.41 5.20 13.29
N ALA A 56 3.42 6.09 13.44
CA ALA A 56 2.30 6.25 12.51
C ALA A 56 2.55 7.38 11.50
N ILE A 57 3.12 8.51 11.96
CA ILE A 57 3.38 9.68 11.11
C ILE A 57 4.78 9.56 10.51
N ALA A 58 4.83 9.68 9.18
CA ALA A 58 6.08 9.81 8.43
C ALA A 58 6.24 11.24 7.94
N PHE A 59 7.46 11.77 8.08
CA PHE A 59 7.80 13.12 7.67
C PHE A 59 8.63 13.15 6.40
N ASN A 60 8.48 14.22 5.61
CA ASN A 60 9.33 14.53 4.48
C ASN A 60 9.70 16.02 4.49
N ASN A 61 10.73 16.38 3.72
CA ASN A 61 11.23 17.74 3.55
C ASN A 61 11.40 18.11 2.07
N SER A 62 10.64 17.47 1.17
CA SER A 62 10.76 17.72 -0.26
C SER A 62 10.14 19.10 -0.58
N PRO A 63 10.85 19.95 -1.35
CA PRO A 63 10.32 21.24 -1.77
C PRO A 63 9.18 21.11 -2.79
N ASP A 64 8.99 19.92 -3.38
CA ASP A 64 8.04 19.66 -4.46
C ASP A 64 6.65 19.25 -3.96
N VAL A 65 6.52 18.93 -2.67
CA VAL A 65 5.26 18.50 -2.06
C VAL A 65 4.81 19.48 -0.98
N GLY A 66 3.57 19.95 -1.08
CA GLY A 66 3.02 20.98 -0.19
C GLY A 66 2.66 20.52 1.24
N PHE A 67 3.16 19.36 1.68
CA PHE A 67 2.87 18.80 3.00
C PHE A 67 4.10 18.09 3.57
N ASN A 68 4.25 18.14 4.90
CA ASN A 68 5.39 17.53 5.58
C ASN A 68 5.04 16.21 6.26
N ALA A 69 3.80 16.04 6.74
CA ALA A 69 3.37 14.90 7.53
C ALA A 69 2.42 13.99 6.72
N SER A 70 2.64 12.67 6.80
CA SER A 70 1.81 11.67 6.15
C SER A 70 1.50 10.50 7.06
N LEU A 71 0.37 9.84 6.80
CA LEU A 71 -0.10 8.67 7.54
C LEU A 71 -0.55 7.58 6.58
N ASN A 72 0.05 6.40 6.69
CA ASN A 72 -0.29 5.26 5.86
C ASN A 72 -0.45 4.00 6.74
N PRO A 73 -1.69 3.50 6.96
CA PRO A 73 -1.92 2.26 7.69
C PRO A 73 -1.42 1.01 6.95
N TYR A 74 -1.15 1.14 5.66
CA TYR A 74 -0.75 0.06 4.77
C TYR A 74 0.56 0.41 4.04
N ARG A 75 1.32 -0.61 3.62
CA ARG A 75 2.35 -0.47 2.58
C ARG A 75 2.07 -1.49 1.49
N GLY A 76 2.15 -1.06 0.23
CA GLY A 76 1.64 -1.82 -0.90
C GLY A 76 0.17 -1.50 -1.13
N CYS A 77 -0.33 -1.81 -2.33
CA CYS A 77 -1.71 -1.47 -2.68
C CYS A 77 -2.36 -2.51 -3.59
N GLU A 78 -3.49 -3.07 -3.14
CA GLU A 78 -4.31 -4.00 -3.92
C GLU A 78 -4.88 -3.41 -5.22
N HIS A 79 -4.89 -2.07 -5.40
CA HIS A 79 -5.26 -1.46 -6.69
C HIS A 79 -4.25 -1.75 -7.80
N GLY A 80 -3.01 -2.08 -7.46
CA GLY A 80 -2.01 -2.56 -8.41
C GLY A 80 -1.74 -1.65 -9.61
N CYS A 81 -1.91 -0.33 -9.52
CA CYS A 81 -1.71 0.55 -10.67
C CYS A 81 -0.30 0.41 -11.24
N ILE A 82 -0.15 0.11 -12.55
CA ILE A 82 1.16 -0.15 -13.15
C ILE A 82 2.10 1.06 -13.07
N TYR A 83 1.54 2.26 -13.16
CA TYR A 83 2.23 3.55 -13.08
C TYR A 83 2.42 4.06 -11.64
N CYS A 84 2.18 3.23 -10.62
CA CYS A 84 2.26 3.68 -9.23
C CYS A 84 3.72 4.01 -8.85
N TYR A 85 3.97 5.28 -8.54
CA TYR A 85 5.29 5.77 -8.13
C TYR A 85 5.79 5.14 -6.82
N ALA A 86 4.89 4.57 -6.01
CA ALA A 86 5.24 3.95 -4.73
C ALA A 86 5.79 2.53 -4.87
N ARG A 87 5.73 1.91 -6.04
CA ARG A 87 6.24 0.55 -6.29
C ARG A 87 7.68 0.32 -5.81
N PRO A 88 8.65 1.23 -6.07
CA PRO A 88 10.02 1.06 -5.60
C PRO A 88 10.15 1.05 -4.07
N THR A 89 9.16 1.57 -3.32
CA THR A 89 9.20 1.56 -1.85
C THR A 89 9.14 0.15 -1.26
N HIS A 90 8.57 -0.81 -2.01
CA HIS A 90 8.49 -2.21 -1.60
C HIS A 90 9.84 -2.92 -1.62
N GLU A 91 10.79 -2.44 -2.42
CA GLU A 91 12.13 -3.02 -2.50
C GLU A 91 12.92 -2.84 -1.20
N TYR A 92 12.64 -1.77 -0.44
CA TYR A 92 13.20 -1.58 0.91
C TYR A 92 12.68 -2.61 1.93
N LEU A 93 11.60 -3.32 1.61
CA LEU A 93 11.04 -4.40 2.43
C LEU A 93 11.57 -5.78 1.99
N GLY A 94 12.47 -5.84 0.99
CA GLY A 94 12.91 -7.09 0.38
C GLY A 94 11.83 -7.74 -0.49
N PHE A 95 10.92 -6.94 -1.04
CA PHE A 95 9.89 -7.39 -1.96
C PHE A 95 10.06 -6.73 -3.33
N SER A 96 9.62 -7.40 -4.39
CA SER A 96 9.62 -6.80 -5.72
C SER A 96 8.66 -5.61 -5.81
N GLY A 97 9.04 -4.56 -6.56
CA GLY A 97 8.12 -3.49 -6.95
C GLY A 97 7.06 -3.92 -7.98
N GLY A 98 7.14 -5.15 -8.50
CA GLY A 98 6.20 -5.74 -9.46
C GLY A 98 4.94 -6.31 -8.80
N LEU A 99 4.71 -7.60 -8.97
CA LEU A 99 3.53 -8.30 -8.42
C LEU A 99 3.49 -8.26 -6.90
N ASP A 100 4.64 -8.30 -6.22
CA ASP A 100 4.68 -8.27 -4.76
C ASP A 100 4.10 -6.99 -4.16
N PHE A 101 4.23 -5.84 -4.83
CA PHE A 101 3.63 -4.58 -4.37
C PHE A 101 2.10 -4.65 -4.18
N GLU A 102 1.43 -5.43 -5.04
CA GLU A 102 -0.02 -5.58 -5.06
C GLU A 102 -0.52 -6.89 -4.46
N SER A 103 0.38 -7.84 -4.18
CA SER A 103 0.06 -9.13 -3.54
C SER A 103 0.63 -9.31 -2.13
N LYS A 104 1.59 -8.50 -1.68
CA LYS A 104 2.18 -8.56 -0.33
C LYS A 104 1.99 -7.22 0.35
N ILE A 105 0.93 -7.11 1.15
CA ILE A 105 0.53 -5.86 1.80
C ILE A 105 1.00 -5.87 3.25
N MET A 106 1.79 -4.87 3.64
CA MET A 106 2.13 -4.66 5.05
C MET A 106 0.99 -3.88 5.72
N VAL A 107 0.59 -4.31 6.91
CA VAL A 107 -0.55 -3.78 7.66
C VAL A 107 -0.05 -3.31 9.02
N LYS A 108 -0.15 -2.00 9.27
CA LYS A 108 0.13 -1.40 10.57
C LYS A 108 -1.13 -1.42 11.42
N GLU A 109 -1.43 -2.58 11.99
CA GLU A 109 -2.66 -2.81 12.77
C GLU A 109 -2.81 -1.87 13.97
N ASN A 110 -1.68 -1.40 14.52
CA ASN A 110 -1.61 -0.45 15.62
C ASN A 110 -1.52 1.02 15.19
N ALA A 111 -1.76 1.35 13.91
CA ALA A 111 -1.67 2.72 13.39
C ALA A 111 -2.53 3.72 14.19
N PRO A 112 -3.80 3.43 14.58
CA PRO A 112 -4.61 4.36 15.37
C PRO A 112 -4.02 4.65 16.76
N GLU A 113 -3.48 3.64 17.44
CA GLU A 113 -2.87 3.78 18.76
C GLU A 113 -1.57 4.59 18.70
N LEU A 114 -0.72 4.29 17.71
CA LEU A 114 0.50 5.03 17.45
C LEU A 114 0.20 6.49 17.12
N LEU A 115 -0.78 6.74 16.25
CA LEU A 115 -1.22 8.08 15.88
C LEU A 115 -1.70 8.87 17.09
N ARG A 116 -2.55 8.30 17.94
CA ARG A 116 -3.02 8.95 19.17
C ARG A 116 -1.86 9.36 20.06
N ARG A 117 -0.88 8.47 20.25
CA ARG A 117 0.30 8.74 21.07
C ARG A 117 1.14 9.87 20.49
N GLU A 118 1.30 9.91 19.17
CA GLU A 118 2.07 10.96 18.49
C GLU A 118 1.37 12.32 18.55
N LEU A 119 0.05 12.37 18.31
CA LEU A 119 -0.73 13.62 18.41
C LEU A 119 -0.84 14.16 19.84
N ALA A 120 -0.76 13.29 20.86
CA ALA A 120 -0.75 13.68 22.27
C ALA A 120 0.64 14.13 22.77
N SER A 121 1.69 13.98 21.96
CA SER A 121 3.04 14.40 22.33
C SER A 121 3.12 15.93 22.46
N PRO A 122 3.81 16.47 23.49
CA PRO A 122 4.07 17.91 23.60
C PRO A 122 4.82 18.50 22.39
N GLY A 123 5.53 17.66 21.64
CA GLY A 123 6.27 18.08 20.44
C GLY A 123 5.41 18.16 19.17
N TRP A 124 4.16 17.66 19.19
CA TRP A 124 3.30 17.71 18.03
C TRP A 124 2.85 19.15 17.75
N LYS A 125 3.06 19.59 16.51
CA LYS A 125 2.54 20.86 16.00
C LYS A 125 1.42 20.55 15.00
N PRO A 126 0.18 20.98 15.26
CA PRO A 126 -0.94 20.75 14.36
C PRO A 126 -0.61 21.21 12.94
N GLN A 127 -0.75 20.29 12.00
CA GLN A 127 -0.51 20.49 10.57
C GLN A 127 -1.33 19.47 9.78
N VAL A 128 -1.53 19.71 8.49
CA VAL A 128 -2.23 18.77 7.62
C VAL A 128 -1.46 17.46 7.56
N ILE A 129 -2.12 16.37 7.92
CA ILE A 129 -1.63 15.01 7.70
C ILE A 129 -2.23 14.50 6.39
N VAL A 130 -1.39 14.10 5.45
CA VAL A 130 -1.86 13.51 4.19
C VAL A 130 -1.91 11.98 4.30
N MET A 131 -3.08 11.41 4.04
CA MET A 131 -3.27 9.97 3.89
C MET A 131 -3.23 9.57 2.41
N SER A 132 -2.88 8.30 2.17
CA SER A 132 -2.69 7.74 0.84
C SER A 132 -1.53 8.34 0.04
N GLY A 133 -0.40 8.61 0.70
CA GLY A 133 0.81 9.02 0.00
C GLY A 133 1.33 7.87 -0.86
N VAL A 134 1.82 6.81 -0.20
CA VAL A 134 2.51 5.67 -0.86
C VAL A 134 1.65 4.41 -1.00
N THR A 135 0.37 4.50 -0.64
CA THR A 135 -0.63 3.43 -0.72
C THR A 135 -2.02 4.06 -0.86
N ASP A 136 -3.06 3.28 -1.13
CA ASP A 136 -4.44 3.76 -0.97
C ASP A 136 -4.97 3.33 0.39
N CYS A 137 -5.36 4.30 1.24
CA CYS A 137 -5.89 4.04 2.57
C CYS A 137 -7.28 3.36 2.53
N TYR A 138 -8.00 3.44 1.41
CA TYR A 138 -9.26 2.74 1.18
C TYR A 138 -9.14 1.57 0.20
N GLN A 139 -7.96 0.97 0.05
CA GLN A 139 -7.81 -0.26 -0.72
C GLN A 139 -8.74 -1.39 -0.20
N PRO A 140 -9.11 -2.39 -1.01
CA PRO A 140 -10.10 -3.42 -0.65
C PRO A 140 -10.03 -4.02 0.77
N VAL A 141 -8.83 -4.26 1.32
CA VAL A 141 -8.65 -4.76 2.70
C VAL A 141 -9.29 -3.86 3.77
N GLU A 142 -9.39 -2.55 3.53
CA GLU A 142 -9.96 -1.56 4.45
C GLU A 142 -11.45 -1.82 4.74
N ARG A 143 -12.17 -2.54 3.86
CA ARG A 143 -13.55 -2.98 4.14
C ARG A 143 -13.62 -3.86 5.40
N ARG A 144 -12.56 -4.64 5.64
CA ARG A 144 -12.44 -5.58 6.77
C ARG A 144 -11.73 -4.96 7.97
N LEU A 145 -10.59 -4.32 7.75
CA LEU A 145 -9.71 -3.88 8.84
C LEU A 145 -10.11 -2.56 9.48
N LYS A 146 -10.78 -1.67 8.72
CA LYS A 146 -11.26 -0.37 9.20
C LYS A 146 -10.17 0.50 9.85
N LEU A 147 -8.90 0.34 9.45
CA LEU A 147 -7.78 1.06 10.07
C LEU A 147 -7.83 2.54 9.70
N THR A 148 -8.16 2.86 8.45
CA THR A 148 -8.34 4.24 8.00
C THR A 148 -9.46 4.91 8.79
N ARG A 149 -10.61 4.25 8.97
CA ARG A 149 -11.69 4.80 9.80
C ARG A 149 -11.23 5.09 11.22
N ARG A 150 -10.58 4.13 11.88
CA ARG A 150 -10.07 4.30 13.26
C ARG A 150 -9.02 5.41 13.36
N CYS A 151 -8.20 5.59 12.33
CA CYS A 151 -7.28 6.73 12.24
C CYS A 151 -8.04 8.06 12.09
N LEU A 152 -9.09 8.12 11.27
CA LEU A 152 -9.94 9.31 11.14
C LEU A 152 -10.65 9.66 12.44
N GLU A 153 -11.15 8.68 13.19
CA GLU A 153 -11.72 8.89 14.53
C GLU A 153 -10.72 9.54 15.48
N VAL A 154 -9.45 9.11 15.45
CA VAL A 154 -8.36 9.74 16.21
C VAL A 154 -8.12 11.17 15.74
N LEU A 155 -8.00 11.41 14.43
CA LEU A 155 -7.78 12.75 13.88
C LEU A 155 -8.91 13.72 14.26
N ALA A 156 -10.16 13.27 14.17
CA ALA A 156 -11.34 14.04 14.55
C ALA A 156 -11.34 14.39 16.05
N GLN A 157 -10.98 13.44 16.92
CA GLN A 157 -10.88 13.68 18.37
C GLN A 157 -9.84 14.76 18.71
N PHE A 158 -8.70 14.78 18.01
CA PHE A 158 -7.65 15.79 18.19
C PHE A 158 -7.90 17.05 17.36
N ARG A 159 -8.99 17.09 16.56
CA ARG A 159 -9.29 18.16 15.59
C ARG A 159 -8.09 18.45 14.67
N ASN A 160 -7.32 17.43 14.32
CA ASN A 160 -6.16 17.58 13.45
C ASN A 160 -6.61 17.49 11.98
N PRO A 161 -6.27 18.46 11.12
CA PRO A 161 -6.69 18.44 9.72
C PRO A 161 -6.05 17.28 8.96
N VAL A 162 -6.82 16.69 8.04
CA VAL A 162 -6.42 15.58 7.19
C VAL A 162 -6.78 15.87 5.74
N ALA A 163 -5.91 15.49 4.82
CA ALA A 163 -6.20 15.42 3.41
C ALA A 163 -5.96 14.00 2.91
N MET A 164 -6.70 13.55 1.91
CA MET A 164 -6.59 12.18 1.41
C MET A 164 -6.91 12.07 -0.07
N ILE A 165 -6.31 11.08 -0.70
CA ILE A 165 -6.52 10.73 -2.11
C ILE A 165 -6.92 9.26 -2.16
N THR A 166 -7.91 8.89 -2.96
CA THR A 166 -8.30 7.47 -3.10
C THR A 166 -8.93 7.20 -4.46
N LYS A 167 -8.81 5.95 -4.91
CA LYS A 167 -9.49 5.41 -6.10
C LYS A 167 -10.71 4.55 -5.75
N ASN A 168 -11.06 4.46 -4.47
CA ASN A 168 -12.14 3.58 -4.02
C ASN A 168 -13.32 4.38 -3.45
N PHE A 169 -14.53 4.04 -3.89
CA PHE A 169 -15.77 4.61 -3.38
C PHE A 169 -16.01 4.34 -1.89
N LEU A 170 -15.25 3.40 -1.29
CA LEU A 170 -15.33 3.05 0.13
C LEU A 170 -15.17 4.25 1.07
N VAL A 171 -14.53 5.34 0.63
CA VAL A 171 -14.45 6.60 1.40
C VAL A 171 -15.81 7.13 1.85
N THR A 172 -16.86 6.89 1.05
CA THR A 172 -18.24 7.30 1.39
C THR A 172 -18.78 6.67 2.67
N ARG A 173 -18.22 5.53 3.11
CA ARG A 173 -18.54 4.88 4.39
C ARG A 173 -18.27 5.79 5.59
N ASP A 174 -17.24 6.62 5.48
CA ASP A 174 -16.69 7.38 6.60
C ASP A 174 -16.97 8.90 6.47
N VAL A 175 -17.99 9.27 5.69
CA VAL A 175 -18.43 10.67 5.50
C VAL A 175 -18.84 11.35 6.81
N ASP A 176 -19.21 10.58 7.83
CA ASP A 176 -19.53 11.08 9.17
C ASP A 176 -18.30 11.63 9.93
N LEU A 177 -17.08 11.33 9.43
CA LEU A 177 -15.81 11.77 10.02
C LEU A 177 -15.06 12.79 9.16
N LEU A 178 -15.55 13.11 7.97
CA LEU A 178 -14.88 13.97 6.97
C LEU A 178 -15.51 15.37 6.89
#